data_AF-A0A920UE05-F1
#
_entry.id   AF-A0A920UE05-F1
#
_cell.length_a   1.000
_cell.length_b   1.000
_cell.length_c   1.000
_cell.angle_alpha   90.00
_cell.angle_beta   90.00
_cell.angle_gamma   90.00
#
_symmetry.space_group_name_H-M   'P 1'
#
loop_
_entity.id
_entity.type
_entity.pdbx_description
1 polymer ?
#
loop_
_entity_poly.entity_id
_entity_poly.type
_entity_poly.pdbx_seq_one_letter_code
_entity_poly.pdbx_strand_id
1 'polypeptide(L)'
;MPETERPTFSENEIILLLKEQYDLCCTIKELPGERDRNYLSQDKTGNLYVLKISNASESLDYLETQNQALEYTAKSFDHGRIPSVIPNINGESLSRTFSTSNSSHWTRLVKFVDGIPMAQYRPHTKEFLHELGLMCGTVTKALQEIPMQPSVRRNLWEMHHAKETLQQYIQWIDDRKMRSLVSHFLDLYNDLLTHVEQGLRRGWIHNDSNDYNVLVIPNLHGTPSLGLIDFGDMTHSYLVAEPATACAYAMLNKAEPLEAAVHLISGFHKKFPLEEKEVKILYPMILIRLCLSVTLGTFQQQKEPDNEYLGISQEPVRKLLENLQNNNVRFVHHLFRGACNYEPSKKADEFRKWQKNPEINFQSLLKDSITRKNTIVLDLSTGSPLSAKLKWMSVNEQQNYLDLLLKEKKAQTAVGKYSEVRSIYSADQFCHNSLEGDEKRTIHLWGLISLQKQVPAFLHHSMALFIT
;
A
#
# COMPACT_ATOMS: atom_id res chain seq x y z
N MET A 1 27.42 -9.38 -10.91
CA MET A 1 27.14 -7.95 -11.06
C MET A 1 27.79 -7.30 -9.86
N PRO A 2 28.79 -6.41 -10.01
CA PRO A 2 29.54 -5.87 -8.86
C PRO A 2 28.62 -5.27 -7.78
N GLU A 3 27.48 -4.75 -8.23
CA GLU A 3 26.41 -4.19 -7.43
C GLU A 3 25.66 -5.19 -6.52
N THR A 4 25.85 -6.50 -6.70
CA THR A 4 25.31 -7.56 -5.83
C THR A 4 26.36 -8.12 -4.88
N GLU A 5 27.61 -7.68 -4.95
CA GLU A 5 28.67 -8.17 -4.07
C GLU A 5 28.72 -7.35 -2.78
N ARG A 6 28.31 -7.96 -1.66
CA ARG A 6 28.24 -7.26 -0.37
C ARG A 6 29.65 -7.03 0.21
N PRO A 7 29.90 -5.88 0.85
CA PRO A 7 31.16 -5.65 1.58
C PRO A 7 31.44 -6.80 2.57
N THR A 8 32.71 -7.15 2.75
CA THR A 8 33.13 -8.23 3.66
C THR A 8 34.09 -7.68 4.70
N PHE A 9 33.66 -7.68 5.96
CA PHE A 9 34.39 -7.18 7.12
C PHE A 9 34.16 -8.12 8.31
N SER A 10 35.21 -8.40 9.07
CA SER A 10 35.12 -9.09 10.35
C SER A 10 34.62 -8.15 11.45
N GLU A 11 34.01 -8.70 12.50
CA GLU A 11 33.55 -7.91 13.65
C GLU A 11 34.68 -7.06 14.28
N ASN A 12 35.90 -7.60 14.36
CA ASN A 12 37.05 -6.88 14.90
C ASN A 12 37.41 -5.65 14.05
N GLU A 13 37.34 -5.75 12.72
CA GLU A 13 37.59 -4.61 11.83
C GLU A 13 36.53 -3.53 12.02
N ILE A 14 35.26 -3.91 12.19
CA ILE A 14 34.18 -2.96 12.45
C ILE A 14 34.38 -2.21 13.78
N ILE A 15 34.76 -2.93 14.84
CA ILE A 15 35.04 -2.33 16.15
C ILE A 15 36.22 -1.36 16.05
N LEU A 16 37.27 -1.72 15.29
CA LEU A 16 38.40 -0.83 15.04
C LEU A 16 37.98 0.42 14.23
N LEU A 17 37.18 0.28 13.18
CA LEU A 17 36.67 1.40 12.40
C LEU A 17 35.87 2.39 13.26
N LEU A 18 34.99 1.90 14.13
CA LEU A 18 34.23 2.74 15.06
C LEU A 18 35.14 3.50 16.02
N LYS A 19 36.18 2.84 16.53
CA LYS A 19 37.15 3.45 17.44
C LYS A 19 38.03 4.48 16.73
N GLU A 20 38.58 4.14 15.57
CA GLU A 20 39.56 4.98 14.87
C GLU A 20 38.90 6.18 14.17
N GLN A 21 37.70 6.00 13.60
CA GLN A 21 37.04 7.06 12.85
C GLN A 21 36.08 7.90 13.69
N TYR A 22 35.52 7.35 14.77
CA TYR A 22 34.49 8.04 15.57
C TYR A 22 34.82 8.16 17.07
N ASP A 23 35.97 7.63 17.53
CA ASP A 23 36.33 7.53 18.95
C ASP A 23 35.28 6.78 19.80
N LEU A 24 34.59 5.81 19.17
CA LEU A 24 33.53 5.03 19.80
C LEU A 24 34.00 3.61 20.11
N CYS A 25 33.94 3.24 21.39
CA CYS A 25 34.09 1.85 21.82
C CYS A 25 32.70 1.19 21.93
N CYS A 26 32.34 0.38 20.93
CA CYS A 26 31.02 -0.22 20.83
C CYS A 26 31.03 -1.75 20.87
N THR A 27 29.95 -2.35 21.37
CA THR A 27 29.55 -3.70 20.95
C THR A 27 28.79 -3.61 19.64
N ILE A 28 28.88 -4.63 18.80
CA ILE A 28 28.25 -4.62 17.48
C ILE A 28 27.40 -5.86 17.23
N LYS A 29 26.43 -5.71 16.32
CA LYS A 29 25.63 -6.80 15.77
C LYS A 29 25.29 -6.47 14.32
N GLU A 30 25.58 -7.39 13.40
CA GLU A 30 25.16 -7.23 12.01
C GLU A 30 23.63 -7.17 11.90
N LEU A 31 23.13 -6.22 11.11
CA LEU A 31 21.73 -6.08 10.75
C LEU A 31 21.49 -6.68 9.36
N PRO A 32 20.30 -7.22 9.08
CA PRO A 32 19.92 -7.64 7.74
C PRO A 32 20.09 -6.52 6.71
N GLY A 33 20.36 -6.91 5.46
CA GLY A 33 20.53 -5.98 4.36
C GLY A 33 20.73 -6.70 3.03
N GLU A 34 20.50 -5.97 1.94
CA GLU A 34 20.62 -6.48 0.58
C GLU A 34 22.03 -6.23 0.00
N ARG A 35 22.39 -4.96 -0.21
CA ARG A 35 23.64 -4.58 -0.92
C ARG A 35 24.75 -4.09 0.00
N ASP A 36 24.37 -3.33 1.01
CA ASP A 36 25.26 -2.74 2.01
C ASP A 36 25.45 -3.72 3.20
N ARG A 37 26.45 -3.43 4.04
CA ARG A 37 26.58 -4.04 5.37
C ARG A 37 26.23 -3.01 6.43
N ASN A 38 25.33 -3.38 7.33
CA ASN A 38 24.85 -2.52 8.39
C ASN A 38 25.18 -3.17 9.73
N TYR A 39 25.77 -2.43 10.67
CA TYR A 39 26.06 -2.92 12.01
C TYR A 39 25.40 -2.03 13.05
N LEU A 40 24.46 -2.60 13.82
CA LEU A 40 23.97 -1.98 15.04
C LEU A 40 25.14 -1.90 16.01
N SER A 41 25.45 -0.70 16.48
CA SER A 41 26.60 -0.40 17.33
C SER A 41 26.09 0.26 18.61
N GLN A 42 26.45 -0.28 19.76
CA GLN A 42 26.07 0.26 21.07
C GLN A 42 27.30 0.70 21.84
N ASP A 43 27.34 1.97 22.26
CA ASP A 43 28.44 2.49 23.07
C ASP A 43 28.30 2.09 24.56
N LYS A 44 29.33 2.42 25.37
CA LYS A 44 29.36 2.11 26.80
C LYS A 44 28.30 2.83 27.64
N THR A 45 27.71 3.90 27.12
CA THR A 45 26.64 4.67 27.78
C THR A 45 25.25 4.21 27.37
N GLY A 46 25.16 3.29 26.40
CA GLY A 46 23.92 2.70 25.91
C GLY A 46 23.37 3.37 24.64
N ASN A 47 24.05 4.37 24.06
CA ASN A 47 23.58 4.99 22.82
C ASN A 47 23.72 4.01 21.65
N LEU A 48 22.74 4.05 20.74
CA LEU A 48 22.68 3.17 19.58
C LEU A 48 22.95 3.93 18.29
N TYR A 49 23.73 3.29 17.43
CA TYR A 49 24.12 3.77 16.11
C TYR A 49 24.00 2.66 15.08
N VAL A 50 23.99 3.02 13.80
CA VAL A 50 24.16 2.09 12.69
C VAL A 50 25.36 2.53 11.89
N LEU A 51 26.42 1.71 11.89
CA LEU A 51 27.52 1.86 10.94
C LEU A 51 27.09 1.24 9.62
N LYS A 52 27.07 2.03 8.55
CA LYS A 52 26.79 1.56 7.20
C LYS A 52 28.09 1.51 6.41
N ILE A 53 28.35 0.37 5.78
CA ILE A 53 29.41 0.19 4.78
C ILE A 53 28.74 0.00 3.43
N SER A 54 28.94 0.97 2.56
CA SER A 54 28.32 0.98 1.24
C SER A 54 29.00 0.00 0.29
N ASN A 55 28.20 -0.57 -0.61
CA ASN A 55 28.70 -1.35 -1.73
C ASN A 55 29.79 -0.59 -2.52
N ALA A 56 30.82 -1.28 -3.01
CA ALA A 56 31.95 -0.66 -3.71
C ALA A 56 31.56 0.06 -5.02
N SER A 57 30.37 -0.24 -5.56
CA SER A 57 29.83 0.44 -6.76
C SER A 57 29.15 1.78 -6.46
N GLU A 58 28.95 2.16 -5.20
CA GLU A 58 28.31 3.43 -4.85
C GLU A 58 29.27 4.62 -5.05
N SER A 59 28.82 5.64 -5.77
CA SER A 59 29.59 6.88 -5.96
C SER A 59 29.51 7.79 -4.75
N LEU A 60 30.55 8.61 -4.56
CA LEU A 60 30.58 9.62 -3.49
C LEU A 60 29.40 10.60 -3.62
N ASP A 61 29.19 11.15 -4.82
CA ASP A 61 28.11 12.11 -5.12
C ASP A 61 26.71 11.58 -4.75
N TYR A 62 26.46 10.29 -4.97
CA TYR A 62 25.20 9.65 -4.61
C TYR A 62 25.06 9.51 -3.09
N LEU A 63 26.13 9.12 -2.39
CA LEU A 63 26.12 9.02 -0.93
C LEU A 63 25.99 10.39 -0.25
N GLU A 64 26.58 11.44 -0.82
CA GLU A 64 26.38 12.83 -0.39
C GLU A 64 24.93 13.27 -0.59
N THR A 65 24.32 12.93 -1.73
CA THR A 65 22.89 13.15 -1.98
C THR A 65 22.02 12.44 -0.93
N GLN A 66 22.36 11.20 -0.56
CA GLN A 66 21.70 10.49 0.55
C GLN A 66 21.87 11.20 1.89
N ASN A 67 23.04 11.76 2.19
CA ASN A 67 23.24 12.51 3.43
C ASN A 67 22.40 13.80 3.44
N GLN A 68 22.29 14.50 2.30
CA GLN A 68 21.38 15.65 2.17
C GLN A 68 19.92 15.24 2.40
N ALA A 69 19.48 14.10 1.83
CA ALA A 69 18.15 13.58 2.03
C ALA A 69 17.84 13.28 3.50
N LEU A 70 18.78 12.66 4.23
CA LEU A 70 18.65 12.45 5.67
C LEU A 70 18.52 13.78 6.42
N GLU A 71 19.35 14.77 6.09
CA GLU A 71 19.34 16.09 6.74
C GLU A 71 18.03 16.87 6.49
N TYR A 72 17.61 17.01 5.23
CA TYR A 72 16.37 17.72 4.87
C TYR A 72 15.14 17.03 5.44
N THR A 73 15.10 15.70 5.40
CA THR A 73 13.97 14.95 5.94
C THR A 73 13.92 15.06 7.45
N ALA A 74 15.05 14.91 8.17
CA ALA A 74 15.09 15.00 9.63
C ALA A 74 14.57 16.35 10.18
N LYS A 75 14.73 17.46 9.43
CA LYS A 75 14.17 18.78 9.80
C LYS A 75 12.64 18.81 9.86
N SER A 76 11.96 17.86 9.22
CA SER A 76 10.49 17.79 9.13
C SER A 76 9.85 16.81 10.11
N PHE A 77 10.64 16.11 10.93
CA PHE A 77 10.17 15.10 11.87
C PHE A 77 10.73 15.35 13.28
N ASP A 78 10.08 14.72 14.27
CA ASP A 78 10.61 14.70 15.63
C ASP A 78 12.00 14.03 15.68
N HIS A 79 12.80 14.44 16.67
CA HIS A 79 14.16 13.92 16.82
C HIS A 79 14.16 12.39 16.93
N GLY A 80 15.05 11.76 16.16
CA GLY A 80 15.22 10.31 16.16
C GLY A 80 14.18 9.52 15.36
N ARG A 81 13.35 10.18 14.53
CA ARG A 81 12.45 9.49 13.58
C ARG A 81 13.03 9.27 12.19
N ILE A 82 14.11 9.97 11.86
CA ILE A 82 14.91 9.83 10.64
C ILE A 82 16.37 9.66 11.07
N PRO A 83 17.15 8.77 10.43
CA PRO A 83 18.56 8.61 10.76
C PRO A 83 19.32 9.92 10.59
N SER A 84 20.09 10.30 11.61
CA SER A 84 20.92 11.52 11.56
C SER A 84 22.37 11.11 11.42
N VAL A 85 23.08 11.69 10.44
CA VAL A 85 24.50 11.39 10.21
C VAL A 85 25.35 11.91 11.37
N ILE A 86 26.28 11.08 11.83
CA ILE A 86 27.29 11.43 12.82
C ILE A 86 28.61 11.62 12.06
N PRO A 87 29.21 12.83 12.06
CA PRO A 87 30.52 13.05 11.47
C PRO A 87 31.62 12.23 12.18
N ASN A 88 32.66 11.89 11.43
CA ASN A 88 33.88 11.29 11.98
C ASN A 88 34.67 12.31 12.83
N ILE A 89 35.77 11.88 13.46
CA ILE A 89 36.63 12.74 14.29
C ILE A 89 37.24 13.93 13.53
N ASN A 90 37.29 13.88 12.20
CA ASN A 90 37.74 14.97 11.33
C ASN A 90 36.59 15.88 10.86
N GLY A 91 35.35 15.62 11.27
CA GLY A 91 34.17 16.37 10.88
C GLY A 91 33.56 15.98 9.53
N GLU A 92 34.01 14.87 8.93
CA GLU A 92 33.52 14.40 7.62
C GLU A 92 32.34 13.43 7.80
N SER A 93 31.33 13.53 6.95
CA SER A 93 30.14 12.66 6.99
C SER A 93 30.33 11.28 6.35
N LEU A 94 31.39 11.10 5.58
CA LEU A 94 31.72 9.87 4.86
C LEU A 94 33.21 9.61 5.02
N SER A 95 33.56 8.38 5.42
CA SER A 95 34.95 7.94 5.57
C SER A 95 35.26 6.82 4.59
N ARG A 96 36.42 6.88 3.94
CA ARG A 96 36.88 5.79 3.07
C ARG A 96 37.47 4.66 3.92
N THR A 97 37.10 3.42 3.61
CA THR A 97 37.65 2.21 4.23
C THR A 97 38.03 1.19 3.15
N PHE A 98 38.82 0.20 3.52
CA PHE A 98 39.26 -0.88 2.64
C PHE A 98 38.93 -2.23 3.26
N SER A 99 38.37 -3.14 2.47
CA SER A 99 38.16 -4.54 2.89
C SER A 99 39.49 -5.30 2.91
N THR A 100 39.48 -6.53 3.46
CA THR A 100 40.64 -7.46 3.41
C THR A 100 41.07 -7.80 1.98
N SER A 101 40.17 -7.67 1.00
CA SER A 101 40.43 -7.83 -0.43
C SER A 101 40.96 -6.56 -1.12
N ASN A 102 41.28 -5.50 -0.35
CA ASN A 102 41.68 -4.16 -0.83
C ASN A 102 40.61 -3.44 -1.67
N SER A 103 39.35 -3.84 -1.61
CA SER A 103 38.25 -3.10 -2.23
C SER A 103 37.96 -1.84 -1.43
N SER A 104 37.83 -0.69 -2.11
CA SER A 104 37.50 0.59 -1.48
C SER A 104 35.99 0.68 -1.25
N HIS A 105 35.62 1.07 -0.03
CA HIS A 105 34.23 1.30 0.38
C HIS A 105 34.09 2.67 1.03
N TRP A 106 32.88 3.21 1.00
CA TRP A 106 32.49 4.36 1.81
C TRP A 106 31.75 3.90 3.05
N THR A 107 31.99 4.60 4.16
CA THR A 107 31.34 4.34 5.44
C THR A 107 30.74 5.60 6.00
N ARG A 108 29.61 5.45 6.69
CA ARG A 108 29.00 6.50 7.50
C ARG A 108 28.41 5.91 8.76
N LEU A 109 28.39 6.71 9.81
CA LEU A 109 27.67 6.41 11.04
C LEU A 109 26.39 7.24 11.07
N VAL A 110 25.27 6.60 11.40
CA VAL A 110 24.00 7.29 11.64
C VAL A 110 23.45 6.93 13.02
N LYS A 111 22.70 7.84 13.65
CA LYS A 111 21.93 7.51 14.84
C LYS A 111 20.92 6.41 14.53
N PHE A 112 20.80 5.45 15.45
CA PHE A 112 19.74 4.45 15.39
C PHE A 112 18.37 5.11 15.54
N VAL A 113 17.38 4.60 14.82
CA VAL A 113 15.98 5.04 14.91
C VAL A 113 15.23 3.97 15.67
N ASP A 114 14.67 4.34 16.82
CA ASP A 114 13.91 3.40 17.64
C ASP A 114 12.58 3.02 17.00
N GLY A 115 12.09 1.82 17.30
CA GLY A 115 10.76 1.37 16.93
C GLY A 115 10.71 -0.07 16.45
N ILE A 116 9.49 -0.53 16.23
CA ILE A 116 9.17 -1.85 15.70
C ILE A 116 8.88 -1.69 14.21
N PRO A 117 9.44 -2.53 13.31
CA PRO A 117 9.07 -2.50 11.89
C PRO A 117 7.55 -2.61 11.70
N MET A 118 7.00 -1.84 10.75
CA MET A 118 5.56 -1.83 10.44
C MET A 118 5.03 -3.25 10.14
N ALA A 119 5.85 -4.10 9.51
CA ALA A 119 5.55 -5.49 9.24
C ALA A 119 5.14 -6.27 10.51
N GLN A 120 5.76 -5.95 11.65
CA GLN A 120 5.56 -6.60 12.95
C GLN A 120 4.58 -5.83 13.86
N TYR A 121 4.31 -4.56 13.56
CA TYR A 121 3.38 -3.74 14.34
C TYR A 121 1.91 -4.04 13.98
N ARG A 122 1.03 -4.12 14.97
CA ARG A 122 -0.43 -4.21 14.81
C ARG A 122 -1.13 -3.44 15.93
N PRO A 123 -2.38 -2.97 15.72
CA PRO A 123 -3.16 -3.02 14.46
C PRO A 123 -2.75 -1.94 13.43
N HIS A 124 -3.09 -2.15 12.16
CA HIS A 124 -2.98 -1.14 11.10
C HIS A 124 -4.36 -0.51 10.86
N THR A 125 -4.79 0.38 11.75
CA THR A 125 -6.09 1.07 11.66
C THR A 125 -6.13 2.06 10.50
N LYS A 126 -7.33 2.61 10.23
CA LYS A 126 -7.54 3.65 9.22
C LYS A 126 -6.68 4.89 9.49
N GLU A 127 -6.59 5.28 10.77
CA GLU A 127 -5.77 6.41 11.23
C GLU A 127 -4.28 6.12 11.05
N PHE A 128 -3.83 4.91 11.38
CA PHE A 128 -2.43 4.50 11.19
C PHE A 128 -2.02 4.63 9.71
N LEU A 129 -2.85 4.12 8.80
CA LEU A 129 -2.57 4.15 7.37
C LEU A 129 -2.61 5.58 6.81
N HIS A 130 -3.51 6.42 7.33
CA HIS A 130 -3.53 7.84 7.01
C HIS A 130 -2.25 8.55 7.50
N GLU A 131 -1.79 8.29 8.73
CA GLU A 131 -0.52 8.83 9.25
C GLU A 131 0.69 8.35 8.45
N LEU A 132 0.70 7.10 8.01
CA LEU A 132 1.71 6.58 7.09
C LEU A 132 1.74 7.38 5.78
N GLY A 133 0.57 7.69 5.24
CA GLY A 133 0.43 8.60 4.11
C GLY A 133 1.04 9.98 4.38
N LEU A 134 0.73 10.58 5.53
CA LEU A 134 1.28 11.88 5.92
C LEU A 134 2.80 11.86 6.03
N MET A 135 3.37 10.80 6.61
CA MET A 135 4.82 10.61 6.69
C MET A 135 5.41 10.57 5.29
N CYS A 136 4.93 9.70 4.41
CA CYS A 136 5.44 9.57 3.04
C CYS A 136 5.35 10.89 2.26
N GLY A 137 4.22 11.60 2.32
CA GLY A 137 4.08 12.91 1.66
C GLY A 137 5.00 13.98 2.26
N THR A 138 5.28 13.92 3.56
CA THR A 138 6.24 14.83 4.22
C THR A 138 7.67 14.55 3.76
N VAL A 139 8.06 13.27 3.65
CA VAL A 139 9.36 12.86 3.08
C VAL A 139 9.46 13.33 1.63
N THR A 140 8.48 13.04 0.77
CA THR A 140 8.49 13.49 -0.64
C THR A 140 8.70 14.99 -0.74
N LYS A 141 7.99 15.77 0.08
CA LYS A 141 8.12 17.23 0.10
C LYS A 141 9.55 17.66 0.47
N ALA A 142 10.13 17.09 1.52
CA ALA A 142 11.47 17.44 1.98
C ALA A 142 12.55 17.11 0.93
N LEU A 143 12.39 16.01 0.18
CA LEU A 143 13.33 15.60 -0.86
C LEU A 143 13.34 16.56 -2.08
N GLN A 144 12.31 17.39 -2.28
CA GLN A 144 12.29 18.34 -3.39
C GLN A 144 13.22 19.54 -3.19
N GLU A 145 13.78 19.72 -1.99
CA GLU A 145 14.79 20.74 -1.70
C GLU A 145 16.19 20.36 -2.25
N ILE A 146 16.37 19.09 -2.65
CA ILE A 146 17.64 18.58 -3.15
C ILE A 146 17.74 18.86 -4.67
N PRO A 147 18.80 19.53 -5.14
CA PRO A 147 18.98 19.74 -6.57
C PRO A 147 19.18 18.42 -7.32
N MET A 148 18.71 18.38 -8.57
CA MET A 148 18.98 17.24 -9.44
C MET A 148 20.48 17.15 -9.74
N GLN A 149 21.04 15.95 -9.58
CA GLN A 149 22.43 15.68 -9.95
C GLN A 149 22.52 14.93 -11.30
N PRO A 150 23.61 15.08 -12.07
CA PRO A 150 23.72 14.52 -13.42
C PRO A 150 23.80 13.00 -13.47
N SER A 151 24.37 12.36 -12.46
CA SER A 151 24.53 10.91 -12.40
C SER A 151 23.57 10.29 -11.39
N VAL A 152 22.44 9.78 -11.88
CA VAL A 152 21.57 8.92 -11.08
C VAL A 152 21.91 7.48 -11.45
N ARG A 153 22.30 6.69 -10.46
CA ARG A 153 22.54 5.25 -10.62
C ARG A 153 21.28 4.59 -11.17
N ARG A 154 21.43 3.63 -12.10
CA ARG A 154 20.30 2.77 -12.51
C ARG A 154 19.84 1.96 -11.30
N ASN A 155 18.60 2.18 -10.86
CA ASN A 155 17.97 1.38 -9.82
C ASN A 155 16.99 0.37 -10.45
N LEU A 156 17.14 -0.92 -10.12
CA LEU A 156 16.24 -1.99 -10.60
C LEU A 156 14.82 -1.82 -10.06
N TRP A 157 14.68 -1.16 -8.91
CA TRP A 157 13.41 -0.90 -8.25
C TRP A 157 12.67 0.33 -8.80
N GLU A 158 13.26 1.06 -9.74
CA GLU A 158 12.69 2.30 -10.28
C GLU A 158 11.56 2.05 -11.30
N MET A 159 10.43 2.75 -11.12
CA MET A 159 9.25 2.67 -11.99
C MET A 159 9.51 3.04 -13.46
N HIS A 160 10.38 4.01 -13.72
CA HIS A 160 10.74 4.41 -15.08
C HIS A 160 11.43 3.28 -15.86
N HIS A 161 12.19 2.43 -15.18
CA HIS A 161 12.91 1.29 -15.77
C HIS A 161 12.22 -0.06 -15.52
N ALA A 162 10.97 -0.04 -15.05
CA ALA A 162 10.28 -1.25 -14.65
C ALA A 162 10.04 -2.20 -15.83
N LYS A 163 9.80 -1.68 -17.03
CA LYS A 163 9.58 -2.50 -18.22
C LYS A 163 10.82 -3.31 -18.58
N GLU A 164 11.96 -2.64 -18.71
CA GLU A 164 13.23 -3.27 -19.04
C GLU A 164 13.62 -4.28 -17.95
N THR A 165 13.45 -3.89 -16.68
CA THR A 165 13.77 -4.74 -15.54
C THR A 165 12.89 -6.00 -15.52
N LEU A 166 11.57 -5.85 -15.58
CA LEU A 166 10.67 -7.01 -15.57
C LEU A 166 10.92 -7.92 -16.77
N GLN A 167 11.10 -7.38 -17.99
CA GLN A 167 11.41 -8.20 -19.16
C GLN A 167 12.72 -9.00 -19.01
N GLN A 168 13.73 -8.42 -18.36
CA GLN A 168 15.01 -9.08 -18.12
C GLN A 168 14.93 -10.19 -17.05
N TYR A 169 14.16 -9.98 -15.98
CA TYR A 169 14.17 -10.84 -14.80
C TYR A 169 12.94 -11.76 -14.65
N ILE A 170 11.86 -11.57 -15.41
CA ILE A 170 10.63 -12.38 -15.29
C ILE A 170 10.85 -13.88 -15.50
N GLN A 171 11.88 -14.25 -16.27
CA GLN A 171 12.26 -15.65 -16.54
C GLN A 171 12.68 -16.42 -15.27
N TRP A 172 13.04 -15.73 -14.19
CA TRP A 172 13.42 -16.34 -12.91
C TRP A 172 12.21 -16.83 -12.10
N ILE A 173 10.99 -16.42 -12.46
CA ILE A 173 9.77 -16.91 -11.82
C ILE A 173 9.38 -18.25 -12.42
N ASP A 174 9.52 -19.35 -11.67
CA ASP A 174 9.15 -20.67 -12.17
C ASP A 174 7.63 -20.83 -12.42
N ASP A 175 6.82 -20.26 -11.52
CA ASP A 175 5.36 -20.31 -11.61
C ASP A 175 4.84 -19.59 -12.86
N ARG A 176 4.26 -20.36 -13.79
CA ARG A 176 3.68 -19.86 -15.05
C ARG A 176 2.49 -18.93 -14.82
N LYS A 177 1.67 -19.18 -13.80
CA LYS A 177 0.51 -18.34 -13.50
C LYS A 177 0.98 -16.96 -13.04
N MET A 178 1.94 -16.94 -12.11
CA MET A 178 2.55 -15.69 -11.64
C MET A 178 3.26 -14.93 -12.76
N ARG A 179 4.01 -15.60 -13.64
CA ARG A 179 4.61 -14.97 -14.83
C ARG A 179 3.56 -14.31 -15.73
N SER A 180 2.47 -15.02 -16.04
CA SER A 180 1.38 -14.48 -16.84
C SER A 180 0.75 -13.24 -16.21
N LEU A 181 0.57 -13.27 -14.87
CA LEU A 181 0.03 -12.15 -14.13
C LEU A 181 0.95 -10.92 -14.15
N VAL A 182 2.27 -11.12 -13.97
CA VAL A 182 3.27 -10.06 -14.08
C VAL A 182 3.27 -9.44 -15.48
N SER A 183 3.23 -10.27 -16.54
CA SER A 183 3.13 -9.78 -17.92
C SER A 183 1.84 -8.98 -18.15
N HIS A 184 0.70 -9.46 -17.68
CA HIS A 184 -0.58 -8.76 -17.81
C HIS A 184 -0.56 -7.37 -17.16
N PHE A 185 -0.02 -7.25 -15.95
CA PHE A 185 0.07 -5.95 -15.28
C PHE A 185 1.13 -5.04 -15.90
N LEU A 186 2.21 -5.60 -16.46
CA LEU A 186 3.18 -4.83 -17.24
C LEU A 186 2.55 -4.22 -18.50
N ASP A 187 1.74 -4.98 -19.23
CA ASP A 187 1.02 -4.47 -20.40
C ASP A 187 0.07 -3.32 -20.02
N LEU A 188 -0.73 -3.52 -18.95
CA LEU A 188 -1.62 -2.48 -18.41
C LEU A 188 -0.87 -1.19 -18.04
N TYR A 189 0.29 -1.32 -17.38
CA TYR A 189 1.11 -0.17 -17.01
C TYR A 189 1.65 0.56 -18.23
N ASN A 190 2.22 -0.16 -19.19
CA ASN A 190 2.79 0.44 -20.40
C ASN A 190 1.74 1.20 -21.23
N ASP A 191 0.55 0.59 -21.40
CA ASP A 191 -0.55 1.20 -22.13
C ASP A 191 -0.99 2.52 -21.47
N LEU A 192 -1.14 2.54 -20.14
CA LEU A 192 -1.56 3.74 -19.42
C LEU A 192 -0.45 4.79 -19.32
N LEU A 193 0.80 4.37 -19.09
CA LEU A 193 1.95 5.25 -18.92
C LEU A 193 2.19 6.07 -20.19
N THR A 194 2.15 5.43 -21.36
CA THR A 194 2.35 6.07 -22.68
C THR A 194 1.45 7.30 -22.88
N HIS A 195 0.26 7.31 -22.26
CA HIS A 195 -0.70 8.41 -22.37
C HIS A 195 -0.52 9.54 -21.36
N VAL A 196 0.23 9.34 -20.28
CA VAL A 196 0.33 10.31 -19.17
C VAL A 196 1.76 10.73 -18.83
N GLU A 197 2.76 9.97 -19.30
CA GLU A 197 4.16 10.09 -18.90
C GLU A 197 4.71 11.51 -19.01
N GLN A 198 4.52 12.16 -20.16
CA GLN A 198 5.02 13.52 -20.41
C GLN A 198 4.49 14.54 -19.40
N GLY A 199 3.34 14.27 -18.80
CA GLY A 199 2.77 15.13 -17.77
C GLY A 199 3.33 14.85 -16.37
N LEU A 200 3.80 13.64 -16.07
CA LEU A 200 4.15 13.25 -14.70
C LEU A 200 5.29 14.11 -14.13
N ARG A 201 5.12 14.59 -12.90
CA ARG A 201 6.19 15.32 -12.21
C ARG A 201 7.30 14.34 -11.83
N ARG A 202 8.54 14.82 -11.89
CA ARG A 202 9.73 14.08 -11.47
C ARG A 202 10.48 14.83 -10.40
N GLY A 203 11.16 14.08 -9.54
CA GLY A 203 11.99 14.61 -8.46
C GLY A 203 12.59 13.48 -7.65
N TRP A 204 13.34 13.82 -6.61
CA TRP A 204 13.87 12.83 -5.68
C TRP A 204 12.74 12.18 -4.89
N ILE A 205 12.77 10.85 -4.82
CA ILE A 205 11.87 10.00 -4.04
C ILE A 205 12.69 9.05 -3.18
N HIS A 206 12.14 8.63 -2.03
CA HIS A 206 12.76 7.64 -1.16
C HIS A 206 12.80 6.26 -1.84
N ASN A 207 11.75 5.95 -2.62
CA ASN A 207 11.64 4.76 -3.47
C ASN A 207 11.61 3.40 -2.74
N ASP A 208 11.71 3.38 -1.41
CA ASP A 208 11.67 2.14 -0.63
C ASP A 208 10.95 2.25 0.72
N SER A 209 9.80 2.92 0.73
CA SER A 209 8.90 3.00 1.90
C SER A 209 8.14 1.67 2.15
N ASN A 210 8.89 0.57 2.32
CA ASN A 210 8.37 -0.76 2.59
C ASN A 210 8.11 -1.00 4.09
N ASP A 211 7.44 -2.10 4.42
CA ASP A 211 6.98 -2.41 5.78
C ASP A 211 8.08 -2.80 6.78
N TYR A 212 9.32 -3.00 6.33
CA TYR A 212 10.49 -3.18 7.19
C TYR A 212 11.27 -1.88 7.42
N ASN A 213 11.18 -0.93 6.49
CA ASN A 213 11.85 0.37 6.59
C ASN A 213 11.02 1.44 7.32
N VAL A 214 9.72 1.21 7.51
CA VAL A 214 8.88 2.05 8.36
C VAL A 214 8.95 1.54 9.80
N LEU A 215 9.42 2.39 10.70
CA LEU A 215 9.54 2.10 12.13
C LEU A 215 8.42 2.76 12.93
N VAL A 216 7.83 2.00 13.84
CA VAL A 216 6.66 2.41 14.63
C VAL A 216 7.03 2.43 16.11
N ILE A 217 6.82 3.58 16.76
CA ILE A 217 6.79 3.67 18.22
C ILE A 217 5.33 3.70 18.66
N PRO A 218 4.82 2.64 19.33
CA PRO A 218 3.46 2.61 19.83
C PRO A 218 3.22 3.74 20.83
N ASN A 219 2.03 4.34 20.78
CA ASN A 219 1.56 5.29 21.78
C ASN A 219 0.38 4.68 22.54
N LEU A 220 0.32 4.92 23.86
CA LEU A 220 -0.82 4.49 24.68
C LEU A 220 -2.12 5.21 24.31
N HIS A 221 -2.00 6.44 23.80
CA HIS A 221 -3.11 7.26 23.34
C HIS A 221 -2.73 7.95 22.02
N GLY A 222 -3.70 8.02 21.09
CA GLY A 222 -3.49 8.62 19.78
C GLY A 222 -2.78 7.71 18.79
N THR A 223 -2.37 8.29 17.66
CA THR A 223 -1.65 7.57 16.61
C THR A 223 -0.19 7.32 17.03
N PRO A 224 0.41 6.19 16.62
CA PRO A 224 1.80 5.92 16.93
C PRO A 224 2.74 6.88 16.19
N SER A 225 3.95 7.07 16.72
CA SER A 225 4.97 7.86 16.04
C SER A 225 5.65 7.01 14.96
N LEU A 226 5.65 7.51 13.73
CA LEU A 226 6.27 6.85 12.59
C LEU A 226 7.67 7.41 12.33
N GLY A 227 8.52 6.59 11.74
CA GLY A 227 9.87 6.95 11.32
C GLY A 227 10.24 6.14 10.08
N LEU A 228 11.20 6.64 9.32
CA LEU A 228 11.62 6.04 8.07
C LEU A 228 13.13 5.88 8.07
N ILE A 229 13.59 4.70 7.72
CA ILE A 229 15.01 4.38 7.54
C ILE A 229 15.29 3.98 6.09
N ASP A 230 16.58 3.90 5.81
CA ASP A 230 17.14 3.32 4.59
C ASP A 230 16.91 4.08 3.27
N PHE A 231 17.61 5.21 3.14
CA PHE A 231 17.63 6.05 1.95
C PHE A 231 18.56 5.52 0.83
N GLY A 232 18.95 4.24 0.90
CA GLY A 232 19.92 3.62 -0.02
C GLY A 232 19.42 3.46 -1.45
N ASP A 233 18.10 3.36 -1.64
CA ASP A 233 17.43 3.16 -2.93
C ASP A 233 16.77 4.42 -3.50
N MET A 234 17.05 5.58 -2.90
CA MET A 234 16.60 6.87 -3.39
C MET A 234 16.93 7.05 -4.89
N THR A 235 16.00 7.60 -5.63
CA THR A 235 16.20 7.88 -7.06
C THR A 235 15.41 9.10 -7.49
N HIS A 236 15.81 9.70 -8.62
CA HIS A 236 15.10 10.80 -9.25
C HIS A 236 14.09 10.26 -10.27
N SER A 237 12.85 10.02 -9.82
CA SER A 237 11.82 9.35 -10.60
C SER A 237 10.49 10.08 -10.59
N TYR A 238 9.41 9.44 -11.04
CA TYR A 238 8.06 10.00 -10.95
C TYR A 238 7.65 10.18 -9.48
N LEU A 239 7.17 11.37 -9.10
CA LEU A 239 6.81 11.64 -7.70
C LEU A 239 5.67 10.75 -7.20
N VAL A 240 4.75 10.37 -8.09
CA VAL A 240 3.66 9.44 -7.80
C VAL A 240 4.12 8.00 -7.50
N ALA A 241 5.36 7.65 -7.82
CA ALA A 241 5.91 6.34 -7.47
C ALA A 241 6.14 6.19 -5.95
N GLU A 242 6.35 7.28 -5.21
CA GLU A 242 6.51 7.23 -3.75
C GLU A 242 5.28 6.66 -3.03
N PRO A 243 4.06 7.23 -3.19
CA PRO A 243 2.87 6.63 -2.60
C PRO A 243 2.49 5.29 -3.23
N ALA A 244 2.86 5.03 -4.49
CA ALA A 244 2.65 3.73 -5.10
C ALA A 244 3.44 2.62 -4.37
N THR A 245 4.72 2.90 -4.07
CA THR A 245 5.57 2.00 -3.31
C THR A 245 5.02 1.77 -1.91
N ALA A 246 4.69 2.83 -1.18
CA ALA A 246 4.14 2.70 0.19
C ALA A 246 2.82 1.90 0.21
N CYS A 247 1.90 2.15 -0.74
CA CYS A 247 0.66 1.39 -0.88
C CYS A 247 0.91 -0.10 -1.12
N ALA A 248 1.87 -0.47 -1.97
CA ALA A 248 2.17 -1.87 -2.27
C ALA A 248 2.45 -2.70 -1.00
N TYR A 249 3.16 -2.14 -0.03
CA TYR A 249 3.47 -2.81 1.23
C TYR A 249 2.37 -2.64 2.30
N ALA A 250 1.71 -1.47 2.37
CA ALA A 250 0.60 -1.24 3.30
C ALA A 250 -0.61 -2.17 3.04
N MET A 251 -0.80 -2.56 1.77
CA MET A 251 -1.84 -3.49 1.31
C MET A 251 -1.60 -4.95 1.70
N LEU A 252 -0.37 -5.32 2.09
CA LEU A 252 -0.03 -6.71 2.39
C LEU A 252 -0.81 -7.23 3.61
N ASN A 253 -1.31 -8.47 3.47
CA ASN A 253 -2.04 -9.19 4.50
C ASN A 253 -3.27 -8.42 5.05
N LYS A 254 -3.91 -7.59 4.23
CA LYS A 254 -5.16 -6.89 4.55
C LYS A 254 -6.35 -7.65 3.96
N ALA A 255 -7.46 -7.66 4.69
CA ALA A 255 -8.73 -8.17 4.19
C ALA A 255 -9.25 -7.29 3.05
N GLU A 256 -9.14 -5.96 3.22
CA GLU A 256 -9.49 -4.95 2.22
C GLU A 256 -8.27 -4.13 1.78
N PRO A 257 -7.44 -4.65 0.84
CA PRO A 257 -6.23 -3.96 0.41
C PRO A 257 -6.50 -2.56 -0.18
N LEU A 258 -7.57 -2.41 -0.97
CA LEU A 258 -7.86 -1.11 -1.60
C LEU A 258 -8.29 -0.05 -0.59
N GLU A 259 -8.99 -0.44 0.49
CA GLU A 259 -9.32 0.47 1.60
C GLU A 259 -8.03 0.97 2.26
N ALA A 260 -7.06 0.08 2.49
CA ALA A 260 -5.78 0.45 3.06
C ALA A 260 -5.02 1.47 2.20
N ALA A 261 -5.00 1.26 0.88
CA ALA A 261 -4.42 2.21 -0.07
C ALA A 261 -5.15 3.56 -0.05
N VAL A 262 -6.48 3.57 0.03
CA VAL A 262 -7.27 4.82 0.08
C VAL A 262 -6.89 5.69 1.27
N HIS A 263 -6.76 5.12 2.48
CA HIS A 263 -6.36 5.88 3.66
C HIS A 263 -4.95 6.46 3.55
N LEU A 264 -3.99 5.66 3.07
CA LEU A 264 -2.62 6.11 2.82
C LEU A 264 -2.57 7.23 1.77
N ILE A 265 -3.22 7.05 0.63
CA ILE A 265 -3.26 8.05 -0.45
C ILE A 265 -3.86 9.35 0.05
N SER A 266 -4.92 9.29 0.88
CA SER A 266 -5.53 10.49 1.45
C SER A 266 -4.56 11.26 2.35
N GLY A 267 -3.83 10.57 3.22
CA GLY A 267 -2.78 11.16 4.03
C GLY A 267 -1.65 11.74 3.18
N PHE A 268 -1.16 11.00 2.19
CA PHE A 268 -0.12 11.46 1.27
C PHE A 268 -0.53 12.75 0.56
N HIS A 269 -1.72 12.76 -0.05
CA HIS A 269 -2.26 13.90 -0.78
C HIS A 269 -2.36 15.16 0.09
N LYS A 270 -2.65 15.01 1.39
CA LYS A 270 -2.72 16.14 2.33
C LYS A 270 -1.37 16.84 2.53
N LYS A 271 -0.26 16.13 2.43
CA LYS A 271 1.11 16.68 2.60
C LYS A 271 1.78 17.00 1.28
N PHE A 272 1.52 16.20 0.25
CA PHE A 272 2.04 16.35 -1.09
C PHE A 272 0.91 16.06 -2.10
N PRO A 273 0.14 17.08 -2.52
CA PRO A 273 -1.01 16.89 -3.39
C PRO A 273 -0.65 16.22 -4.72
N LEU A 274 -1.36 15.14 -5.03
CA LEU A 274 -1.28 14.41 -6.30
C LEU A 274 -2.14 15.07 -7.37
N GLU A 275 -1.59 15.22 -8.57
CA GLU A 275 -2.32 15.72 -9.74
C GLU A 275 -3.22 14.62 -10.35
N GLU A 276 -4.31 15.00 -11.04
CA GLU A 276 -5.24 14.01 -11.61
C GLU A 276 -4.58 12.98 -12.54
N LYS A 277 -3.53 13.39 -13.28
CA LYS A 277 -2.74 12.52 -14.17
C LYS A 277 -1.88 11.52 -13.39
N GLU A 278 -1.39 11.91 -12.21
CA GLU A 278 -0.66 11.03 -11.29
C GLU A 278 -1.64 10.00 -10.71
N VAL A 279 -2.81 10.43 -10.25
CA VAL A 279 -3.87 9.52 -9.74
C VAL A 279 -4.32 8.51 -10.81
N LYS A 280 -4.22 8.84 -12.11
CA LYS A 280 -4.54 7.92 -13.21
C LYS A 280 -3.56 6.74 -13.34
N ILE A 281 -2.28 6.92 -13.02
CA ILE A 281 -1.24 5.89 -13.13
C ILE A 281 -0.89 5.23 -11.78
N LEU A 282 -1.37 5.78 -10.67
CA LEU A 282 -1.05 5.32 -9.32
C LEU A 282 -1.36 3.82 -9.10
N TYR A 283 -2.55 3.33 -9.46
CA TYR A 283 -2.88 1.91 -9.29
C TYR A 283 -1.99 0.99 -10.14
N PRO A 284 -1.78 1.25 -11.45
CA PRO A 284 -0.77 0.54 -12.22
C PRO A 284 0.63 0.55 -11.59
N MET A 285 1.10 1.67 -11.04
CA MET A 285 2.41 1.72 -10.36
C MET A 285 2.45 0.87 -9.08
N ILE A 286 1.36 0.78 -8.31
CA ILE A 286 1.26 -0.14 -7.17
C ILE A 286 1.44 -1.60 -7.65
N LEU A 287 0.73 -1.98 -8.72
CA LEU A 287 0.85 -3.32 -9.31
C LEU A 287 2.27 -3.59 -9.79
N ILE A 288 2.91 -2.62 -10.45
CA ILE A 288 4.29 -2.75 -10.90
C ILE A 288 5.27 -2.87 -9.74
N ARG A 289 5.08 -2.17 -8.61
CA ARG A 289 5.93 -2.37 -7.44
C ARG A 289 5.85 -3.80 -6.93
N LEU A 290 4.64 -4.36 -6.86
CA LEU A 290 4.42 -5.75 -6.46
C LEU A 290 5.06 -6.73 -7.47
N CYS A 291 4.94 -6.46 -8.77
CA CYS A 291 5.61 -7.24 -9.82
C CYS A 291 7.14 -7.22 -9.69
N LEU A 292 7.73 -6.05 -9.43
CA LEU A 292 9.16 -5.90 -9.17
C LEU A 292 9.56 -6.68 -7.91
N SER A 293 8.78 -6.57 -6.83
CA SER A 293 9.03 -7.30 -5.58
C SER A 293 9.04 -8.82 -5.77
N VAL A 294 8.08 -9.39 -6.52
CA VAL A 294 8.07 -10.84 -6.74
C VAL A 294 9.17 -11.28 -7.70
N THR A 295 9.46 -10.48 -8.73
CA THR A 295 10.44 -10.82 -9.76
C THR A 295 11.87 -10.72 -9.24
N LEU A 296 12.24 -9.56 -8.67
CA LEU A 296 13.58 -9.33 -8.15
C LEU A 296 13.85 -10.17 -6.90
N GLY A 297 12.87 -10.32 -6.00
CA GLY A 297 13.06 -11.19 -4.84
C GLY A 297 13.25 -12.66 -5.22
N THR A 298 12.50 -13.18 -6.21
CA THR A 298 12.73 -14.54 -6.71
C THR A 298 14.14 -14.69 -7.30
N PHE A 299 14.59 -13.72 -8.10
CA PHE A 299 15.96 -13.71 -8.64
C PHE A 299 17.02 -13.69 -7.54
N GLN A 300 16.87 -12.81 -6.54
CA GLN A 300 17.82 -12.63 -5.46
C GLN A 300 17.88 -13.85 -4.53
N GLN A 301 16.75 -14.45 -4.17
CA GLN A 301 16.71 -15.68 -3.37
C GLN A 301 17.39 -16.86 -4.06
N GLN A 302 17.32 -16.97 -5.39
CA GLN A 302 18.04 -18.01 -6.12
C GLN A 302 19.56 -17.75 -6.18
N LYS A 303 20.00 -16.49 -6.03
CA LYS A 303 21.42 -16.11 -6.00
C LYS A 303 22.03 -16.20 -4.61
N GLU A 304 21.27 -15.88 -3.58
CA GLU A 304 21.67 -15.94 -2.17
C GLU A 304 20.65 -16.75 -1.35
N PRO A 305 20.61 -18.09 -1.53
CA PRO A 305 19.61 -18.94 -0.89
C PRO A 305 19.67 -18.92 0.64
N ASP A 306 20.82 -18.60 1.22
CA ASP A 306 21.03 -18.54 2.67
C ASP A 306 20.56 -17.20 3.28
N ASN A 307 20.24 -16.20 2.46
CA ASN A 307 19.80 -14.88 2.92
C ASN A 307 18.27 -14.82 2.99
N GLU A 308 17.71 -15.34 4.08
CA GLU A 308 16.25 -15.42 4.31
C GLU A 308 15.54 -14.06 4.21
N TYR A 309 16.25 -12.96 4.49
CA TYR A 309 15.73 -11.59 4.39
C TYR A 309 15.16 -11.27 3.00
N LEU A 310 15.75 -11.81 1.94
CA LEU A 310 15.31 -11.58 0.55
C LEU A 310 13.92 -12.18 0.25
N GLY A 311 13.45 -13.08 1.11
CA GLY A 311 12.18 -13.80 0.95
C GLY A 311 11.00 -13.27 1.75
N ILE A 312 11.22 -12.37 2.70
CA ILE A 312 10.25 -12.06 3.77
C ILE A 312 8.89 -11.57 3.26
N SER A 313 8.87 -10.87 2.12
CA SER A 313 7.65 -10.29 1.54
C SER A 313 7.06 -11.11 0.39
N GLN A 314 7.71 -12.20 -0.05
CA GLN A 314 7.34 -12.89 -1.29
C GLN A 314 5.94 -13.53 -1.25
N GLU A 315 5.64 -14.29 -0.20
CA GLU A 315 4.34 -14.95 -0.06
C GLU A 315 3.17 -13.95 0.07
N PRO A 316 3.25 -12.91 0.94
CA PRO A 316 2.25 -11.85 0.97
C PRO A 316 2.04 -11.14 -0.37
N VAL A 317 3.14 -10.83 -1.09
CA VAL A 317 3.07 -10.14 -2.39
C VAL A 317 2.37 -11.00 -3.43
N ARG A 318 2.70 -12.30 -3.50
CA ARG A 318 2.05 -13.25 -4.43
C ARG A 318 0.54 -13.31 -4.19
N LYS A 319 0.10 -13.47 -2.94
CA LYS A 319 -1.32 -13.50 -2.57
C LYS A 319 -2.03 -12.19 -2.92
N LEU A 320 -1.36 -11.05 -2.69
CA LEU A 320 -1.93 -9.75 -3.02
C LEU A 320 -2.09 -9.56 -4.53
N LEU A 321 -1.09 -9.91 -5.33
CA LEU A 321 -1.18 -9.84 -6.80
C LEU A 321 -2.37 -10.65 -7.33
N GLU A 322 -2.56 -11.89 -6.83
CA GLU A 322 -3.68 -12.74 -7.21
C GLU A 322 -5.05 -12.15 -6.80
N ASN A 323 -5.12 -11.53 -5.62
CA ASN A 323 -6.33 -10.83 -5.17
C ASN A 323 -6.66 -9.64 -6.10
N LEU A 324 -5.65 -8.83 -6.44
CA LEU A 324 -5.82 -7.61 -7.23
C LEU A 324 -6.15 -7.86 -8.71
N GLN A 325 -5.92 -9.07 -9.23
CA GLN A 325 -6.18 -9.44 -10.63
C GLN A 325 -7.61 -9.16 -11.08
N ASN A 326 -8.60 -9.29 -10.19
CA ASN A 326 -10.01 -9.17 -10.53
C ASN A 326 -10.56 -7.73 -10.39
N ASN A 327 -9.73 -6.78 -9.95
CA ASN A 327 -10.18 -5.41 -9.74
C ASN A 327 -10.28 -4.63 -11.05
N ASN A 328 -11.42 -3.97 -11.26
CA ASN A 328 -11.59 -3.08 -12.39
C ASN A 328 -10.76 -1.80 -12.21
N VAL A 329 -9.80 -1.56 -13.09
CA VAL A 329 -8.87 -0.42 -13.03
C VAL A 329 -9.61 0.93 -12.96
N ARG A 330 -10.74 1.09 -13.65
CA ARG A 330 -11.53 2.34 -13.61
C ARG A 330 -12.20 2.55 -12.27
N PHE A 331 -12.68 1.47 -11.64
CA PHE A 331 -13.23 1.52 -10.29
C PHE A 331 -12.17 1.98 -9.29
N VAL A 332 -10.99 1.36 -9.31
CA VAL A 332 -9.88 1.74 -8.41
C VAL A 332 -9.42 3.18 -8.65
N HIS A 333 -9.33 3.61 -9.91
CA HIS A 333 -9.03 4.99 -10.25
C HIS A 333 -10.03 5.98 -9.62
N HIS A 334 -11.34 5.71 -9.71
CA HIS A 334 -12.35 6.57 -9.09
C HIS A 334 -12.28 6.56 -7.56
N LEU A 335 -11.95 5.43 -6.93
CA LEU A 335 -11.69 5.36 -5.48
C LEU A 335 -10.52 6.27 -5.09
N PHE A 336 -9.40 6.18 -5.81
CA PHE A 336 -8.20 6.98 -5.53
C PHE A 336 -8.41 8.47 -5.81
N ARG A 337 -9.26 8.83 -6.78
CA ARG A 337 -9.73 10.21 -6.96
C ARG A 337 -10.45 10.72 -5.72
N GLY A 338 -11.38 9.92 -5.17
CA GLY A 338 -12.07 10.24 -3.92
C GLY A 338 -11.12 10.41 -2.75
N ALA A 339 -10.11 9.54 -2.61
CA ALA A 339 -9.07 9.66 -1.58
C ALA A 339 -8.29 10.99 -1.66
N CYS A 340 -8.10 11.50 -2.88
CA CYS A 340 -7.46 12.79 -3.17
C CYS A 340 -8.44 13.99 -3.15
N ASN A 341 -9.66 13.83 -2.60
CA ASN A 341 -10.71 14.85 -2.61
C ASN A 341 -11.12 15.38 -4.00
N TYR A 342 -10.85 14.62 -5.06
CA TYR A 342 -11.41 14.89 -6.38
C TYR A 342 -12.79 14.23 -6.52
N GLU A 343 -13.66 14.81 -7.35
CA GLU A 343 -14.90 14.14 -7.75
C GLU A 343 -14.57 12.75 -8.33
N PRO A 344 -15.06 11.64 -7.74
CA PRO A 344 -14.66 10.28 -8.11
C PRO A 344 -14.86 9.99 -9.59
N SER A 345 -15.96 10.47 -10.17
CA SER A 345 -16.21 10.36 -11.61
C SER A 345 -16.42 11.72 -12.25
N LYS A 346 -15.76 11.99 -13.38
CA LYS A 346 -16.01 13.20 -14.18
C LYS A 346 -17.44 13.28 -14.73
N LYS A 347 -18.19 12.17 -14.72
CA LYS A 347 -19.60 12.10 -15.12
C LYS A 347 -20.58 12.26 -13.95
N ALA A 348 -20.09 12.51 -12.74
CA ALA A 348 -20.97 12.61 -11.56
C ALA A 348 -22.02 13.71 -11.73
N ASP A 349 -21.65 14.87 -12.28
CA ASP A 349 -22.60 15.96 -12.52
C ASP A 349 -23.61 15.66 -13.63
N GLU A 350 -23.16 15.00 -14.70
CA GLU A 350 -24.05 14.51 -15.76
C GLU A 350 -25.07 13.52 -15.18
N PHE A 351 -24.60 12.58 -14.35
CA PHE A 351 -25.46 11.62 -13.67
C PHE A 351 -26.44 12.29 -12.69
N ARG A 352 -25.98 13.25 -11.86
CA ARG A 352 -26.84 14.01 -10.94
C ARG A 352 -27.91 14.81 -11.68
N LYS A 353 -27.58 15.38 -12.85
CA LYS A 353 -28.54 16.08 -13.72
C LYS A 353 -29.54 15.11 -14.34
N TRP A 354 -29.04 14.00 -14.88
CA TRP A 354 -29.86 12.93 -15.42
C TRP A 354 -30.85 12.43 -14.36
N GLN A 355 -30.39 12.03 -13.17
CA GLN A 355 -31.23 11.50 -12.08
C GLN A 355 -32.40 12.40 -11.68
N LYS A 356 -32.29 13.72 -11.84
CA LYS A 356 -33.37 14.68 -11.51
C LYS A 356 -34.43 14.81 -12.60
N ASN A 357 -34.28 14.14 -13.74
CA ASN A 357 -35.23 14.20 -14.83
C ASN A 357 -36.52 13.42 -14.48
N PRO A 358 -37.69 14.09 -14.40
CA PRO A 358 -38.95 13.46 -14.02
C PRO A 358 -39.46 12.41 -15.02
N GLU A 359 -38.96 12.43 -16.26
CA GLU A 359 -39.28 11.43 -17.30
C GLU A 359 -38.53 10.11 -17.10
N ILE A 360 -37.62 10.02 -16.12
CA ILE A 360 -36.93 8.76 -15.83
C ILE A 360 -37.92 7.79 -15.19
N ASN A 361 -38.23 6.75 -15.96
CA ASN A 361 -39.02 5.63 -15.49
C ASN A 361 -38.14 4.37 -15.38
N PHE A 362 -37.92 3.90 -14.15
CA PHE A 362 -37.18 2.66 -13.87
C PHE A 362 -38.02 1.39 -14.02
N GLN A 363 -39.31 1.51 -14.36
CA GLN A 363 -40.22 0.38 -14.56
C GLN A 363 -39.75 -0.57 -15.66
N SER A 364 -39.01 -0.07 -16.66
CA SER A 364 -38.41 -0.91 -17.71
C SER A 364 -37.28 -1.81 -17.22
N LEU A 365 -36.63 -1.47 -16.09
CA LEU A 365 -35.62 -2.34 -15.46
C LEU A 365 -36.26 -3.51 -14.70
N LEU A 366 -37.57 -3.44 -14.47
CA LEU A 366 -38.33 -4.45 -13.76
C LEU A 366 -39.13 -5.25 -14.78
N LYS A 367 -39.10 -6.58 -14.69
CA LYS A 367 -39.88 -7.44 -15.58
C LYS A 367 -41.38 -7.15 -15.50
N ASP A 368 -41.86 -6.75 -14.32
CA ASP A 368 -43.26 -6.48 -14.03
C ASP A 368 -43.44 -5.08 -13.39
N SER A 369 -44.60 -4.48 -13.59
CA SER A 369 -44.97 -3.21 -12.94
C SER A 369 -45.09 -3.38 -11.42
N ILE A 370 -44.33 -2.62 -10.64
CA ILE A 370 -44.52 -2.54 -9.17
C ILE A 370 -45.79 -1.74 -8.89
N THR A 371 -46.81 -2.40 -8.35
CA THR A 371 -48.06 -1.78 -7.92
C THR A 371 -48.38 -2.18 -6.47
N ARG A 372 -49.21 -1.39 -5.79
CA ARG A 372 -49.70 -1.74 -4.45
C ARG A 372 -50.47 -3.08 -4.40
N LYS A 373 -50.96 -3.58 -5.55
CA LYS A 373 -51.74 -4.83 -5.62
C LYS A 373 -50.87 -6.08 -5.73
N ASN A 374 -49.70 -5.99 -6.36
CA ASN A 374 -48.80 -7.13 -6.57
C ASN A 374 -47.50 -7.05 -5.75
N THR A 375 -47.36 -6.02 -4.91
CA THR A 375 -46.16 -5.78 -4.10
C THR A 375 -46.49 -5.73 -2.61
N ILE A 376 -45.68 -6.42 -1.79
CA ILE A 376 -45.72 -6.31 -0.33
C ILE A 376 -44.53 -5.50 0.18
N VAL A 377 -44.75 -4.63 1.17
CA VAL A 377 -43.68 -3.97 1.89
C VAL A 377 -43.30 -4.83 3.10
N LEU A 378 -42.05 -5.28 3.14
CA LEU A 378 -41.52 -6.05 4.26
C LEU A 378 -41.06 -5.08 5.36
N ASP A 379 -41.60 -5.25 6.57
CA ASP A 379 -41.03 -4.63 7.76
C ASP A 379 -39.91 -5.53 8.29
N LEU A 380 -38.67 -5.17 7.99
CA LEU A 380 -37.47 -5.89 8.40
C LEU A 380 -36.70 -5.12 9.48
N SER A 381 -37.33 -4.08 10.02
CA SER A 381 -36.80 -3.27 11.11
C SER A 381 -36.46 -4.11 12.32
N THR A 382 -35.50 -3.63 13.11
CA THR A 382 -35.08 -4.29 14.34
C THR A 382 -36.26 -4.35 15.31
N GLY A 383 -36.66 -5.57 15.69
CA GLY A 383 -37.82 -5.82 16.55
C GLY A 383 -39.09 -6.27 15.80
N SER A 384 -39.10 -6.25 14.45
CA SER A 384 -40.25 -6.78 13.71
C SER A 384 -40.34 -8.31 13.85
N PRO A 385 -41.56 -8.89 13.89
CA PRO A 385 -41.73 -10.35 13.94
C PRO A 385 -41.06 -11.06 12.77
N LEU A 386 -41.09 -10.45 11.58
CA LEU A 386 -40.45 -10.98 10.39
C LEU A 386 -38.92 -10.97 10.52
N SER A 387 -38.34 -9.87 11.02
CA SER A 387 -36.90 -9.79 11.24
C SER A 387 -36.44 -10.80 12.29
N ALA A 388 -37.18 -10.96 13.39
CA ALA A 388 -36.88 -11.94 14.43
C ALA A 388 -36.95 -13.38 13.92
N LYS A 389 -37.90 -13.68 13.04
CA LYS A 389 -38.06 -15.02 12.43
C LYS A 389 -36.91 -15.36 11.49
N LEU A 390 -36.43 -14.38 10.71
CA LEU A 390 -35.36 -14.56 9.73
C LEU A 390 -33.95 -14.47 10.34
N LYS A 391 -33.84 -13.92 11.54
CA LYS A 391 -32.59 -13.81 12.27
C LYS A 391 -32.00 -15.21 12.50
N TRP A 392 -30.70 -15.35 12.26
CA TRP A 392 -29.92 -16.60 12.35
C TRP A 392 -30.18 -17.65 11.27
N MET A 393 -31.14 -17.43 10.38
CA MET A 393 -31.29 -18.27 9.19
C MET A 393 -30.16 -17.99 8.18
N SER A 394 -29.74 -19.01 7.45
CA SER A 394 -28.89 -18.85 6.28
C SER A 394 -29.60 -18.05 5.18
N VAL A 395 -28.84 -17.45 4.27
CA VAL A 395 -29.40 -16.68 3.14
C VAL A 395 -30.43 -17.48 2.34
N ASN A 396 -30.19 -18.79 2.14
CA ASN A 396 -31.11 -19.65 1.40
C ASN A 396 -32.42 -19.92 2.17
N GLU A 397 -32.35 -20.12 3.48
CA GLU A 397 -33.53 -20.27 4.33
C GLU A 397 -34.34 -18.99 4.39
N GLN A 398 -33.67 -17.84 4.48
CA GLN A 398 -34.33 -16.53 4.40
C GLN A 398 -35.05 -16.35 3.06
N GLN A 399 -34.41 -16.68 1.94
CA GLN A 399 -35.03 -16.61 0.61
C GLN A 399 -36.24 -17.54 0.50
N ASN A 400 -36.12 -18.79 0.92
CA ASN A 400 -37.22 -19.76 0.89
C ASN A 400 -38.42 -19.28 1.72
N TYR A 401 -38.18 -18.69 2.88
CA TYR A 401 -39.24 -18.13 3.72
C TYR A 401 -39.95 -16.97 3.02
N LEU A 402 -39.18 -16.05 2.42
CA LEU A 402 -39.74 -14.90 1.69
C LEU A 402 -40.53 -15.34 0.44
N ASP A 403 -40.09 -16.38 -0.25
CA ASP A 403 -40.81 -16.96 -1.40
C ASP A 403 -42.16 -17.57 -0.97
N LEU A 404 -42.20 -18.25 0.18
CA LEU A 404 -43.44 -18.77 0.75
C LEU A 404 -44.37 -17.63 1.19
N LEU A 405 -43.83 -16.59 1.82
CA LEU A 405 -44.58 -15.40 2.22
C LEU A 405 -45.20 -14.69 1.00
N LEU A 406 -44.46 -14.56 -0.09
CA LEU A 406 -44.97 -13.99 -1.35
C LEU A 406 -46.14 -14.81 -1.91
N LYS A 407 -46.04 -16.14 -1.90
CA LYS A 407 -47.12 -17.04 -2.33
C LYS A 407 -48.36 -16.89 -1.44
N GLU A 408 -48.18 -16.88 -0.11
CA GLU A 408 -49.28 -16.72 0.85
C GLU A 408 -50.01 -15.39 0.65
N LYS A 409 -49.27 -14.30 0.47
CA LYS A 409 -49.83 -12.96 0.26
C LYS A 409 -50.31 -12.70 -1.17
N LYS A 410 -50.21 -13.69 -2.07
CA LYS A 410 -50.54 -13.57 -3.50
C LYS A 410 -49.82 -12.38 -4.17
N ALA A 411 -48.61 -12.10 -3.72
CA ALA A 411 -47.77 -11.02 -4.24
C ALA A 411 -46.68 -11.58 -5.16
N GLN A 412 -46.32 -10.79 -6.17
CA GLN A 412 -45.25 -11.11 -7.12
C GLN A 412 -43.91 -10.54 -6.66
N THR A 413 -43.96 -9.44 -5.92
CA THR A 413 -42.79 -8.67 -5.51
C THR A 413 -42.84 -8.34 -4.02
N ALA A 414 -41.68 -8.37 -3.36
CA ALA A 414 -41.51 -7.84 -2.02
C ALA A 414 -40.47 -6.72 -2.03
N VAL A 415 -40.79 -5.62 -1.34
CA VAL A 415 -39.88 -4.48 -1.17
C VAL A 415 -39.54 -4.23 0.29
N GLY A 416 -38.26 -4.07 0.58
CA GLY A 416 -37.78 -3.65 1.89
C GLY A 416 -37.63 -2.13 1.98
N LYS A 417 -37.73 -1.56 3.19
CA LYS A 417 -37.57 -0.10 3.39
C LYS A 417 -36.11 0.34 3.21
N TYR A 418 -35.92 1.52 2.60
CA TYR A 418 -34.62 2.16 2.45
C TYR A 418 -34.10 2.69 3.80
N SER A 419 -32.79 2.59 4.02
CA SER A 419 -32.10 3.00 5.26
C SER A 419 -32.65 2.34 6.53
N GLU A 420 -33.27 1.16 6.39
CA GLU A 420 -33.84 0.39 7.49
C GLU A 420 -32.74 -0.38 8.23
N VAL A 421 -32.72 -0.30 9.56
CA VAL A 421 -31.83 -1.10 10.41
C VAL A 421 -32.40 -2.51 10.56
N ARG A 422 -31.69 -3.52 10.06
CA ARG A 422 -32.17 -4.90 9.97
C ARG A 422 -31.31 -5.86 10.78
N SER A 423 -31.96 -6.72 11.56
CA SER A 423 -31.26 -7.78 12.31
C SER A 423 -31.03 -9.08 11.51
N ILE A 424 -31.58 -9.16 10.28
CA ILE A 424 -31.51 -10.35 9.42
C ILE A 424 -30.11 -10.59 8.83
N TYR A 425 -29.24 -9.58 8.86
CA TYR A 425 -27.85 -9.65 8.39
C TYR A 425 -26.93 -10.36 9.40
N SER A 426 -27.45 -11.39 10.06
CA SER A 426 -26.74 -12.16 11.08
C SER A 426 -25.86 -13.25 10.49
N ALA A 427 -26.16 -13.72 9.27
CA ALA A 427 -25.43 -14.77 8.58
C ALA A 427 -24.03 -14.29 8.13
N ASP A 428 -23.08 -15.21 8.05
CA ASP A 428 -21.67 -14.90 7.80
C ASP A 428 -21.43 -14.22 6.44
N GLN A 429 -22.30 -14.43 5.45
CA GLN A 429 -22.23 -13.75 4.15
C GLN A 429 -22.44 -12.23 4.24
N PHE A 430 -22.96 -11.72 5.36
CA PHE A 430 -23.12 -10.30 5.63
C PHE A 430 -22.03 -9.74 6.55
N CYS A 431 -21.11 -10.60 6.98
CA CYS A 431 -19.91 -10.20 7.71
C CYS A 431 -18.86 -9.76 6.70
N HIS A 432 -18.35 -8.56 6.89
CA HIS A 432 -17.28 -7.97 6.12
C HIS A 432 -16.09 -7.78 7.04
N ASN A 433 -14.95 -8.36 6.67
CA ASN A 433 -13.73 -8.21 7.45
C ASN A 433 -13.09 -6.87 7.08
N SER A 434 -13.33 -5.84 7.88
CA SER A 434 -12.77 -4.51 7.68
C SER A 434 -11.36 -4.40 8.27
N LEU A 435 -10.67 -3.28 8.02
CA LEU A 435 -9.38 -2.99 8.65
C LEU A 435 -9.42 -2.98 10.19
N GLU A 436 -10.60 -2.76 10.79
CA GLU A 436 -10.80 -2.62 12.24
C GLU A 436 -11.53 -3.83 12.85
N GLY A 437 -11.74 -4.89 12.06
CA GLY A 437 -12.34 -6.14 12.47
C GLY A 437 -13.64 -6.45 11.72
N ASP A 438 -14.33 -7.48 12.20
CA ASP A 438 -15.55 -7.97 11.59
C ASP A 438 -16.71 -6.99 11.75
N GLU A 439 -17.11 -6.38 10.63
CA GLU A 439 -18.29 -5.54 10.53
C GLU A 439 -19.43 -6.32 9.90
N LYS A 440 -20.56 -6.45 10.61
CA LYS A 440 -21.79 -6.96 9.99
C LYS A 440 -22.58 -5.81 9.40
N ARG A 441 -23.08 -6.00 8.18
CA ARG A 441 -24.06 -5.08 7.61
C ARG A 441 -25.24 -4.96 8.58
N THR A 442 -25.63 -3.74 8.97
CA THR A 442 -26.80 -3.52 9.83
C THR A 442 -27.85 -2.63 9.17
N ILE A 443 -27.43 -1.80 8.21
CA ILE A 443 -28.31 -0.86 7.51
C ILE A 443 -28.56 -1.34 6.06
N HIS A 444 -29.82 -1.32 5.66
CA HIS A 444 -30.20 -1.59 4.29
C HIS A 444 -30.14 -0.32 3.43
N LEU A 445 -29.04 -0.15 2.70
CA LEU A 445 -28.83 1.02 1.83
C LEU A 445 -29.49 0.92 0.44
N TRP A 446 -30.41 -0.03 0.20
CA TRP A 446 -30.99 -0.30 -1.12
C TRP A 446 -32.52 -0.46 -1.04
N GLY A 447 -33.23 -0.49 -2.16
CA GLY A 447 -34.60 -1.01 -2.22
C GLY A 447 -34.52 -2.48 -2.63
N LEU A 448 -34.71 -3.42 -1.69
CA LEU A 448 -34.69 -4.85 -2.01
C LEU A 448 -35.88 -5.16 -2.93
N ILE A 449 -35.68 -5.79 -4.09
CA ILE A 449 -36.77 -6.29 -4.94
C ILE A 449 -36.57 -7.80 -5.02
N SER A 450 -37.40 -8.57 -4.32
CA SER A 450 -37.45 -10.02 -4.49
C SER A 450 -38.46 -10.35 -5.58
N LEU A 451 -38.02 -11.01 -6.67
CA LEU A 451 -38.86 -11.45 -7.78
C LEU A 451 -39.05 -12.98 -7.72
N GLN A 452 -40.28 -13.44 -7.95
CA GLN A 452 -40.74 -14.81 -7.73
C GLN A 452 -39.92 -15.93 -8.40
N LYS A 453 -39.09 -15.65 -9.41
CA LYS A 453 -38.18 -16.64 -10.04
C LYS A 453 -36.96 -15.96 -10.68
N GLN A 454 -35.77 -16.46 -10.31
CA GLN A 454 -34.47 -16.44 -11.04
C GLN A 454 -33.27 -15.65 -10.50
N VAL A 455 -33.34 -14.91 -9.39
CA VAL A 455 -32.11 -14.32 -8.81
C VAL A 455 -32.16 -14.37 -7.29
N PRO A 456 -31.16 -14.95 -6.60
CA PRO A 456 -31.02 -14.76 -5.17
C PRO A 456 -30.76 -13.27 -4.92
N ALA A 457 -31.78 -12.52 -4.50
CA ALA A 457 -31.70 -11.07 -4.30
C ALA A 457 -30.76 -10.66 -3.16
N PHE A 458 -30.23 -11.64 -2.42
CA PHE A 458 -29.32 -11.47 -1.29
C PHE A 458 -27.85 -11.70 -1.63
N LEU A 459 -27.52 -12.14 -2.86
CA LEU A 459 -26.14 -12.44 -3.26
C LEU A 459 -25.63 -11.41 -4.28
N HIS A 460 -24.84 -10.47 -3.76
CA HIS A 460 -23.81 -9.67 -4.44
C HIS A 460 -24.14 -8.82 -5.68
N HIS A 461 -25.30 -8.96 -6.35
CA HIS A 461 -25.68 -8.12 -7.48
C HIS A 461 -27.10 -7.59 -7.26
N SER A 462 -27.20 -6.29 -6.94
CA SER A 462 -28.47 -5.60 -6.73
C SER A 462 -28.51 -4.35 -7.58
N MET A 463 -29.55 -4.20 -8.41
CA MET A 463 -29.87 -2.94 -9.08
C MET A 463 -30.32 -1.90 -8.04
N ALA A 464 -29.76 -0.68 -8.11
CA ALA A 464 -30.30 0.46 -7.38
C ALA A 464 -31.56 0.95 -8.08
N LEU A 465 -32.72 0.78 -7.46
CA LEU A 465 -33.88 1.62 -7.74
C LEU A 465 -34.05 2.61 -6.58
N PHE A 466 -33.82 3.89 -6.86
CA PHE A 466 -34.30 4.97 -6.02
C PHE A 466 -35.75 5.21 -6.38
N ILE A 467 -36.67 4.69 -5.57
CA ILE A 467 -38.07 5.08 -5.63
C ILE A 467 -38.22 6.21 -4.62
N THR A 468 -38.21 7.45 -5.12
CA THR A 468 -38.58 8.65 -4.34
C THR A 468 -40.07 8.72 -4.13
#